data_AF-A0A917ZZP3-F1
#
_entry.id   AF-A0A917ZZP3-F1
#
_cell.length_a   1.000
_cell.length_b   1.000
_cell.length_c   1.000
_cell.angle_alpha   90.00
_cell.angle_beta   90.00
_cell.angle_gamma   90.00
#
_symmetry.space_group_name_H-M   'P 1'
#
loop_
_entity.id
_entity.type
_entity.pdbx_description
1 polymer ?
#
loop_
_entity_poly.entity_id
_entity_poly.type
_entity_poly.pdbx_seq_one_letter_code
_entity_poly.pdbx_strand_id
1 'polypeptide(L)'
;MLTADALHTVRATANLIREHGGHLVLPVKENRGALFDELNTLPWHEVPITHASTETGHGRLTTRTIQVLPAPDDLPFPHVSQVWLIERHVRAKDGTLLSAIAQLGIASPDEHLASSTDLA
;
A
#
# COMPACT_ATOMS: atom_id res chain seq x y z
N MET A 1 6.89 -13.69 -3.86
CA MET A 1 6.46 -12.45 -3.17
C MET A 1 5.92 -12.82 -1.80
N LEU A 2 6.30 -12.09 -0.75
CA LEU A 2 5.81 -12.26 0.62
C LEU A 2 4.99 -11.04 1.01
N THR A 3 3.78 -11.28 1.49
CA THR A 3 2.96 -10.28 2.16
C THR A 3 2.86 -10.64 3.64
N ALA A 4 2.81 -9.63 4.51
CA ALA A 4 2.65 -9.82 5.94
C ALA A 4 1.98 -8.59 6.54
N ASP A 5 1.45 -8.70 7.76
CA ASP A 5 0.94 -7.55 8.50
C ASP A 5 2.07 -6.57 8.90
N ALA A 6 1.68 -5.34 9.25
CA ALA A 6 2.55 -4.25 9.66
C ALA A 6 3.48 -4.60 10.83
N LEU A 7 3.16 -5.60 11.66
CA LEU A 7 4.06 -6.14 12.70
C LEU A 7 5.37 -6.67 12.11
N HIS A 8 5.35 -7.15 10.87
CA HIS A 8 6.51 -7.65 10.14
C HIS A 8 7.22 -6.57 9.28
N THR A 9 6.74 -5.32 9.33
CA THR A 9 7.43 -4.14 8.75
C THR A 9 8.62 -3.75 9.62
N VAL A 10 9.60 -4.65 9.69
CA VAL A 10 10.86 -4.49 10.42
C VAL A 10 12.03 -4.75 9.48
N ARG A 11 13.10 -3.97 9.64
CA ARG A 11 14.28 -4.04 8.76
C ARG A 11 14.92 -5.42 8.73
N ALA A 12 14.97 -6.12 9.87
CA ALA A 12 15.52 -7.47 9.95
C ALA A 12 14.76 -8.47 9.06
N THR A 13 13.43 -8.43 9.06
CA THR A 13 12.59 -9.25 8.18
C THR A 13 12.79 -8.87 6.72
N ALA A 14 12.84 -7.58 6.41
CA ALA A 14 13.10 -7.11 5.05
C ALA A 14 14.46 -7.60 4.53
N ASN A 15 15.53 -7.49 5.32
CA ASN A 15 16.86 -8.00 4.96
C ASN A 15 16.83 -9.51 4.75
N LEU A 16 16.28 -10.28 5.70
CA LEU A 16 16.24 -11.74 5.61
C LEU A 16 15.60 -12.23 4.31
N ILE A 17 14.42 -11.71 3.94
CA ILE A 17 13.78 -12.18 2.70
C ILE A 17 14.48 -11.66 1.44
N ARG A 18 15.29 -10.58 1.51
CA ARG A 18 16.11 -10.09 0.37
C ARG A 18 17.39 -10.89 0.19
N GLU A 19 18.03 -11.26 1.30
CA GLU A 19 19.20 -12.16 1.29
C GLU A 19 18.87 -13.51 0.64
N HIS A 20 17.61 -13.95 0.70
CA HIS A 20 17.11 -15.16 0.05
C HIS A 20 16.46 -14.92 -1.32
N GLY A 21 16.63 -13.73 -1.91
CA GLY A 21 16.13 -13.39 -3.25
C GLY A 21 14.61 -13.23 -3.36
N GLY A 22 13.88 -13.14 -2.25
CA GLY A 22 12.44 -12.91 -2.26
C GLY A 22 12.10 -11.42 -2.39
N HIS A 23 10.82 -11.12 -2.62
CA HIS A 23 10.24 -9.77 -2.64
C HIS A 23 9.23 -9.59 -1.51
N LEU A 24 9.14 -8.41 -0.90
CA LEU A 24 8.12 -8.04 0.09
C LEU A 24 7.14 -6.99 -0.44
N VAL A 25 5.91 -7.07 0.06
CA VAL A 25 4.89 -6.01 0.02
C VAL A 25 4.31 -5.93 1.43
N LEU A 26 4.48 -4.79 2.10
CA LEU A 26 4.17 -4.65 3.53
C LEU A 26 3.35 -3.38 3.78
N PRO A 27 2.26 -3.46 4.56
CA PRO A 27 1.57 -2.28 5.03
C PRO A 27 2.40 -1.52 6.06
N VAL A 28 2.26 -0.20 6.05
CA VAL A 28 2.88 0.71 7.02
C VAL A 28 1.75 1.37 7.82
N LYS A 29 1.83 1.25 9.14
CA LYS A 29 0.88 1.87 10.10
C LYS A 29 1.60 2.93 10.93
N GLU A 30 0.84 3.81 11.57
CA GLU A 30 1.33 4.94 12.38
C GLU A 30 2.37 4.54 13.44
N ASN A 31 2.29 3.32 13.98
CA ASN A 31 3.28 2.81 14.94
C ASN A 31 4.69 2.59 14.35
N ARG A 32 4.87 2.81 13.04
CA ARG A 32 6.17 2.81 12.34
C ARG A 32 6.78 4.22 12.17
N GLY A 33 6.28 5.21 12.91
CA GLY A 33 6.91 6.52 13.13
C GLY A 33 7.36 7.19 11.84
N ALA A 34 8.65 7.52 11.74
CA ALA A 34 9.24 8.23 10.61
C ALA A 34 8.93 7.62 9.23
N LEU A 35 8.79 6.29 9.12
CA LEU A 35 8.41 5.67 7.84
C LEU A 35 6.96 6.01 7.46
N PHE A 36 6.05 5.98 8.43
CA PHE A 36 4.66 6.37 8.17
C PHE A 36 4.58 7.87 7.83
N ASP A 37 5.27 8.71 8.60
CA ASP A 37 5.27 10.16 8.39
C ASP A 37 5.76 10.52 6.98
N GLU A 38 6.87 9.93 6.53
CA GLU A 38 7.40 10.13 5.18
C GLU A 38 6.35 9.78 4.11
N LEU A 39 5.79 8.57 4.18
CA LEU A 39 4.77 8.13 3.23
C LEU A 39 3.51 9.00 3.27
N ASN A 40 3.13 9.50 4.43
CA ASN A 40 1.93 10.32 4.62
C ASN A 40 2.10 11.76 4.09
N THR A 41 3.34 12.22 3.89
CA THR A 41 3.63 13.53 3.29
C THR A 41 3.67 13.53 1.77
N LEU A 42 3.70 12.35 1.13
CA LEU A 42 3.68 12.24 -0.32
C LEU A 42 2.40 12.86 -0.91
N PRO A 43 2.47 13.45 -2.12
CA PRO A 43 1.36 14.19 -2.71
C PRO A 43 0.30 13.26 -3.31
N TRP A 44 -0.20 12.29 -2.54
CA TRP A 44 -1.14 11.27 -3.01
C TRP A 44 -2.35 11.85 -3.75
N HIS A 45 -2.87 12.99 -3.33
CA HIS A 45 -3.99 13.65 -4.00
C HIS A 45 -3.72 14.07 -5.46
N GLU A 46 -2.44 14.19 -5.85
CA GLU A 46 -2.00 14.50 -7.23
C GLU A 46 -1.64 13.23 -8.03
N VAL A 47 -1.49 12.08 -7.36
CA VAL A 47 -1.10 10.83 -7.98
C VAL A 47 -2.33 10.16 -8.62
N PRO A 48 -2.28 9.81 -9.93
CA PRO A 48 -3.37 9.11 -10.58
C PRO A 48 -3.68 7.76 -9.91
N ILE A 49 -4.96 7.44 -9.80
CA ILE A 49 -5.41 6.10 -9.45
C ILE A 49 -4.99 5.14 -10.56
N THR A 50 -4.04 4.26 -10.24
CA THR A 50 -3.46 3.28 -11.17
C THR A 50 -4.31 2.03 -11.35
N HIS A 51 -5.14 1.69 -10.35
CA HIS A 51 -6.12 0.62 -10.45
C HIS A 51 -7.29 0.88 -9.49
N ALA A 52 -8.49 0.44 -9.88
CA ALA A 52 -9.68 0.52 -9.06
C ALA A 52 -10.57 -0.71 -9.26
N SER A 53 -11.12 -1.22 -8.17
CA SER A 53 -12.10 -2.31 -8.17
C SER A 53 -13.33 -1.91 -7.37
N THR A 54 -14.50 -2.38 -7.79
CA THR A 54 -15.76 -2.14 -7.07
C THR A 54 -16.55 -3.44 -6.96
N GLU A 55 -16.90 -3.80 -5.73
CA GLU A 55 -17.63 -5.01 -5.39
C GLU A 55 -18.96 -4.66 -4.72
N THR A 56 -20.02 -5.41 -5.04
CA THR A 56 -21.32 -5.26 -4.37
C THR A 56 -21.62 -6.51 -3.54
N GLY A 57 -21.94 -6.34 -2.26
CA GLY A 57 -22.28 -7.46 -1.37
C GLY A 57 -23.04 -7.01 -0.13
N HIS A 58 -24.01 -7.82 0.32
CA HIS A 58 -24.80 -7.56 1.54
C HIS A 58 -25.41 -6.14 1.62
N GLY A 59 -25.84 -5.57 0.50
CA GLY A 59 -26.41 -4.21 0.46
C GLY A 59 -25.39 -3.07 0.47
N ARG A 60 -24.10 -3.38 0.31
CA ARG A 60 -22.99 -2.43 0.32
C ARG A 60 -22.24 -2.45 -1.01
N LEU A 61 -21.74 -1.29 -1.41
CA LEU A 61 -20.81 -1.08 -2.51
C LEU A 61 -19.43 -0.78 -1.91
N THR A 62 -18.46 -1.64 -2.16
CA THR A 62 -17.07 -1.46 -1.70
C THR A 62 -16.20 -1.12 -2.88
N THR A 63 -15.65 0.09 -2.91
CA THR A 63 -14.67 0.51 -3.91
C THR A 63 -13.29 0.51 -3.28
N ARG A 64 -12.31 -0.10 -3.95
CA ARG A 64 -10.89 -0.01 -3.61
C ARG A 64 -10.15 0.69 -4.73
N THR A 65 -9.30 1.64 -4.39
CA THR A 65 -8.40 2.33 -5.32
C THR A 65 -6.98 2.09 -4.87
N ILE A 66 -6.05 2.04 -5.83
CA ILE A 66 -4.62 2.01 -5.54
C ILE A 66 -3.89 3.08 -6.34
N GLN A 67 -3.01 3.76 -5.65
CA GLN A 67 -2.02 4.69 -6.18
C GLN A 67 -0.65 4.16 -5.84
N VAL A 68 0.28 4.29 -6.78
CA VAL A 68 1.64 3.78 -6.64
C VAL A 68 2.61 4.87 -7.09
N LEU A 69 3.68 5.02 -6.34
CA LEU A 69 4.81 5.91 -6.65
C LEU A 69 6.11 5.12 -6.54
N PRO A 70 7.18 5.53 -7.26
CA PRO A 70 8.52 5.10 -6.92
C PRO A 70 8.84 5.50 -5.47
N ALA A 71 9.64 4.68 -4.78
CA ALA A 71 10.06 4.99 -3.43
C ALA A 71 10.98 6.23 -3.42
N PRO A 72 10.82 7.16 -2.45
CA PRO A 72 11.80 8.22 -2.21
C PRO A 72 13.20 7.65 -1.94
N ASP A 73 14.24 8.31 -2.44
CA ASP A 73 15.63 7.86 -2.30
C ASP A 73 16.09 7.77 -0.83
N ASP A 74 15.54 8.61 0.04
CA ASP A 74 15.86 8.72 1.46
C ASP A 74 14.86 8.02 2.38
N LEU A 75 13.96 7.21 1.82
CA LEU A 75 12.95 6.49 2.59
C LEU A 75 13.61 5.67 3.72
N PRO A 76 13.18 5.80 4.99
CA PRO A 76 13.84 5.16 6.13
C PRO A 76 13.44 3.68 6.26
N PHE A 77 13.49 2.92 5.17
CA PHE A 77 13.31 1.47 5.13
C PHE A 77 14.08 0.85 3.95
N PRO A 78 14.80 -0.28 4.14
CA PRO A 78 15.65 -0.83 3.10
C PRO A 78 14.86 -1.60 2.05
N HIS A 79 15.44 -1.73 0.86
CA HIS A 79 14.94 -2.59 -0.24
C HIS A 79 13.53 -2.24 -0.69
N VAL A 80 13.21 -0.95 -0.78
CA VAL A 80 11.92 -0.46 -1.26
C VAL A 80 12.15 0.19 -2.62
N SER A 81 11.36 -0.23 -3.60
CA SER A 81 11.39 0.33 -4.96
C SER A 81 10.09 1.08 -5.27
N GLN A 82 8.98 0.70 -4.62
CA GLN A 82 7.67 1.32 -4.78
C GLN A 82 7.00 1.55 -3.43
N VAL A 83 6.17 2.58 -3.37
CA VAL A 83 5.28 2.89 -2.24
C VAL A 83 3.87 2.98 -2.77
N TRP A 84 2.90 2.60 -1.95
CA TRP A 84 1.50 2.53 -2.39
C TRP A 84 0.55 3.08 -1.33
N LEU A 85 -0.57 3.59 -1.82
CA LEU A 85 -1.74 3.97 -1.05
C LEU A 85 -2.94 3.19 -1.58
N ILE A 86 -3.59 2.45 -0.70
CA ILE A 86 -4.88 1.81 -0.96
C ILE A 86 -5.95 2.54 -0.15
N GLU A 87 -6.99 3.01 -0.83
CA GLU A 87 -8.18 3.53 -0.16
C GLU A 87 -9.36 2.60 -0.38
N ARG A 88 -10.11 2.33 0.68
CA ARG A 88 -11.34 1.55 0.66
C ARG A 88 -12.51 2.42 1.09
N HIS A 89 -13.45 2.61 0.18
CA HIS A 89 -14.70 3.29 0.42
C HIS A 89 -15.85 2.28 0.44
N VAL A 90 -16.61 2.23 1.52
CA VAL A 90 -17.82 1.42 1.63
C VAL A 90 -19.03 2.35 1.63
N ARG A 91 -19.94 2.16 0.68
CA ARG A 91 -21.20 2.90 0.57
C ARG A 91 -22.39 1.96 0.71
N ALA A 92 -23.50 2.46 1.24
CA ALA A 92 -24.79 1.80 1.11
C ALA A 92 -25.31 1.93 -0.33
N LYS A 93 -26.33 1.14 -0.69
CA LYS A 93 -26.98 1.20 -2.01
C LYS A 93 -27.58 2.57 -2.36
N ASP A 94 -27.95 3.35 -1.35
CA ASP A 94 -28.46 4.71 -1.51
C ASP A 94 -27.35 5.76 -1.70
N GLY A 95 -26.07 5.34 -1.71
CA GLY A 95 -24.90 6.21 -1.89
C GLY A 95 -24.28 6.73 -0.58
N THR A 96 -24.92 6.50 0.57
CA THR A 96 -24.42 6.92 1.88
C THR A 96 -23.05 6.31 2.15
N LEU A 97 -22.05 7.14 2.47
CA LEU A 97 -20.73 6.67 2.87
C LEU A 97 -20.80 6.06 4.27
N LEU A 98 -20.48 4.76 4.36
CA LEU A 98 -20.47 4.01 5.61
C LEU A 98 -19.07 3.97 6.24
N SER A 99 -18.02 3.86 5.43
CA SER A 99 -16.64 3.96 5.89
C SER A 99 -15.69 4.35 4.76
N ALA A 100 -14.61 5.04 5.13
CA ALA A 100 -13.46 5.32 4.29
C ALA A 100 -12.20 4.97 5.09
N ILE A 101 -11.33 4.13 4.55
CA ILE A 101 -10.10 3.69 5.20
C ILE A 101 -8.96 3.79 4.20
N ALA A 102 -7.88 4.46 4.59
CA ALA A 102 -6.63 4.53 3.85
C ALA A 102 -5.58 3.60 4.46
N GLN A 103 -4.76 2.98 3.61
CA GLN A 103 -3.64 2.15 4.02
C GLN A 103 -2.43 2.48 3.16
N LEU A 104 -1.33 2.87 3.80
CA LEU A 104 -0.04 3.08 3.17
C LEU A 104 0.78 1.79 3.20
N GLY A 105 1.72 1.67 2.27
CA GLY A 105 2.71 0.62 2.35
C GLY A 105 3.85 0.73 1.35
N ILE A 106 4.70 -0.29 1.41
CA ILE A 106 5.96 -0.37 0.70
C ILE A 106 6.06 -1.69 -0.07
N ALA A 107 6.79 -1.68 -1.17
CA ALA A 107 7.04 -2.84 -2.01
C ALA A 107 8.50 -2.84 -2.50
N SER A 108 9.15 -3.98 -2.38
CA SER A 108 10.50 -4.19 -2.93
C SER A 108 10.60 -4.42 -4.45
N PRO A 109 9.64 -5.07 -5.14
CA PRO A 109 9.72 -5.19 -6.59
C PRO A 109 9.53 -3.81 -7.25
N ASP A 110 10.21 -3.58 -8.36
CA ASP A 110 9.93 -2.46 -9.26
C ASP A 110 8.65 -2.71 -10.08
N GLU A 111 8.23 -1.72 -10.85
CA GLU A 111 6.98 -1.77 -11.63
C GLU A 111 6.97 -2.92 -12.65
N HIS A 112 8.14 -3.34 -13.15
CA HIS A 112 8.24 -4.46 -14.10
C HIS A 112 7.97 -5.81 -13.45
N LEU A 113 8.27 -5.94 -12.16
CA LEU A 113 8.08 -7.17 -11.37
C LEU A 113 6.75 -7.20 -10.61
N ALA A 114 6.18 -6.05 -10.28
CA ALA A 114 4.84 -5.94 -9.70
C ALA A 114 4.16 -4.65 -10.14
N SER A 115 3.06 -4.82 -10.87
CA SER A 115 2.19 -3.72 -11.30
C SER A 115 1.26 -3.27 -10.16
N SER A 116 0.55 -2.16 -10.37
CA SER A 116 -0.49 -1.70 -9.45
C SER A 116 -1.58 -2.75 -9.19
N THR A 117 -1.87 -3.63 -10.15
CA THR A 117 -2.86 -4.70 -9.98
C THR A 117 -2.34 -5.80 -9.04
N ASP A 118 -1.03 -6.06 -9.04
CA ASP A 118 -0.40 -7.04 -8.14
C ASP A 118 -0.27 -6.54 -6.70
N LEU A 119 -0.37 -5.21 -6.51
CA LEU A 119 -0.30 -4.54 -5.21
C LEU A 119 -1.69 -4.25 -4.59
N ALA A 120 -2.78 -4.35 -5.36
CA ALA A 120 -4.14 -3.96 -4.99
C ALA A 120 -4.87 -4.93 -4.03
#